data_AF-A0A940R0K7-F1
#
_entry.id   AF-A0A940R0K7-F1
#
_cell.length_a   1.000
_cell.length_b   1.000
_cell.length_c   1.000
_cell.angle_alpha   90.00
_cell.angle_beta   90.00
_cell.angle_gamma   90.00
#
_symmetry.space_group_name_H-M   'P 1'
#
loop_
_entity.id
_entity.type
_entity.pdbx_description
1 polymer ?
#
loop_
_entity_poly.entity_id
_entity_poly.type
_entity_poly.pdbx_seq_one_letter_code
_entity_poly.pdbx_strand_id
1 'polypeptide(L)' 'LPPELKDQNIPQYLRNRLEMQEHYLKVIDTTFGKEILASVPEMERDVTGLPMIEKMARAMFGD' A
#
# COMPACT_ATOMS: atom_id res chain seq x y z
N LEU A 1 -1.14 3.72 -2.46
CA LEU A 1 -1.71 4.95 -3.05
C LEU A 1 -3.00 5.33 -2.34
N PRO A 2 -3.27 6.63 -2.15
CA PRO A 2 -4.51 7.11 -1.55
C PRO A 2 -5.74 6.59 -2.34
N PRO A 3 -6.72 5.92 -1.71
CA PRO A 3 -7.94 5.45 -2.38
C PRO A 3 -8.69 6.55 -3.13
N GLU A 4 -8.57 7.79 -2.64
CA GLU A 4 -9.21 9.00 -3.15
C GLU A 4 -8.73 9.38 -4.57
N LEU A 5 -7.66 8.77 -5.07
CA LEU A 5 -7.19 8.94 -6.44
C LEU A 5 -8.09 8.24 -7.47
N LYS A 6 -8.88 7.23 -7.06
CA LYS A 6 -9.77 6.50 -7.99
C LYS A 6 -10.90 7.38 -8.52
N ASP A 7 -11.37 8.32 -7.70
CA ASP A 7 -12.48 9.22 -8.00
C ASP A 7 -12.05 10.50 -8.73
N GLN A 8 -10.74 10.64 -8.99
CA GLN A 8 -10.16 11.78 -9.68
C GLN A 8 -9.87 11.48 -11.15
N ASN A 9 -9.71 12.54 -11.95
CA ASN A 9 -9.26 12.41 -13.34
C ASN A 9 -7.75 12.13 -13.37
N ILE A 10 -7.38 10.87 -13.17
CA ILE A 10 -5.99 10.40 -13.17
C ILE A 10 -5.53 9.91 -14.55
N PRO A 11 -4.21 10.02 -14.87
CA PRO A 11 -3.66 9.45 -16.09
C PRO A 11 -3.91 7.94 -16.22
N GLN A 12 -4.05 7.46 -17.46
CA GLN A 12 -4.38 6.04 -17.72
C GLN A 12 -3.39 5.06 -17.10
N TYR A 13 -2.09 5.36 -17.12
CA TYR A 13 -1.08 4.48 -16.51
C TYR A 13 -1.30 4.32 -14.99
N LEU A 14 -1.74 5.38 -14.31
CA LEU A 14 -1.98 5.37 -12.88
C LEU A 14 -3.26 4.56 -12.56
N ARG A 15 -4.29 4.70 -13.39
CA ARG A 15 -5.51 3.87 -13.31
C ARG A 15 -5.19 2.39 -13.48
N ASN A 16 -4.43 2.02 -14.52
CA ASN A 16 -4.01 0.64 -14.76
C ASN A 16 -3.21 0.07 -13.57
N ARG A 17 -2.33 0.88 -12.96
CA ARG A 17 -1.59 0.47 -11.76
C ARG A 17 -2.52 0.20 -10.58
N LEU A 18 -3.50 1.07 -10.33
CA LEU A 18 -4.46 0.91 -9.23
C LEU A 18 -5.33 -0.34 -9.41
N GLU A 19 -5.85 -0.58 -10.62
CA GLU A 19 -6.66 -1.76 -10.94
C GLU A 19 -5.88 -3.06 -10.74
N MET A 20 -4.65 -3.11 -11.24
CA MET A 20 -3.75 -4.25 -11.04
C MET A 20 -3.44 -4.48 -9.55
N GLN A 21 -3.10 -3.42 -8.81
CA GLN A 21 -2.80 -3.50 -7.38
C GLN A 21 -4.01 -4.01 -6.58
N GLU A 22 -5.20 -3.48 -6.84
CA GLU A 22 -6.43 -3.91 -6.18
C GLU A 22 -6.75 -5.38 -6.45
N HIS A 23 -6.62 -5.82 -7.70
CA HIS A 23 -6.83 -7.22 -8.07
C HIS A 23 -5.92 -8.16 -7.26
N TYR A 24 -4.60 -7.90 -7.25
CA TYR A 24 -3.66 -8.79 -6.58
C TYR A 24 -3.71 -8.69 -5.06
N LEU A 25 -3.99 -7.51 -4.49
CA LEU A 25 -4.22 -7.40 -3.05
C LEU A 25 -5.41 -8.27 -2.62
N LYS A 26 -6.48 -8.32 -3.41
CA LYS A 26 -7.61 -9.23 -3.17
C LYS A 26 -7.22 -10.70 -3.32
N VAL A 27 -6.40 -11.05 -4.31
CA VAL A 27 -5.89 -12.42 -4.46
C VAL A 27 -5.06 -12.83 -3.24
N ILE A 28 -4.16 -11.97 -2.76
CA ILE A 28 -3.34 -12.21 -1.56
C ILE A 28 -4.24 -12.38 -0.34
N ASP A 29 -5.19 -11.47 -0.11
CA ASP A 29 -6.13 -11.53 1.00
C ASP A 29 -6.97 -12.82 0.98
N THR A 30 -7.50 -13.21 -0.17
CA THR A 30 -8.28 -14.46 -0.29
C THR A 30 -7.44 -15.73 -0.15
N THR A 31 -6.17 -15.71 -0.60
CA THR A 31 -5.29 -16.89 -0.61
C THR A 31 -4.69 -17.14 0.76
N PHE A 32 -4.18 -16.08 1.41
CA PHE A 32 -3.46 -16.17 2.67
C PHE A 32 -4.35 -15.83 3.87
N GLY A 33 -5.37 -14.99 3.70
CA GLY A 33 -6.38 -14.67 4.71
C GLY A 33 -5.76 -14.35 6.08
N LYS A 34 -5.96 -15.27 7.03
CA LYS A 34 -5.49 -15.13 8.42
C LYS A 34 -3.98 -15.27 8.60
N GLU A 35 -3.26 -15.71 7.57
CA GLU A 35 -1.79 -15.79 7.59
C GLU A 35 -1.13 -14.42 7.36
N ILE A 36 -1.90 -13.41 6.95
CA ILE A 36 -1.41 -12.05 6.78
C ILE A 36 -1.30 -11.39 8.16
N LEU A 37 -0.07 -11.09 8.57
CA LEU A 37 0.23 -10.46 9.87
C LEU A 37 0.12 -8.92 9.83
N ALA A 38 0.35 -8.31 8.66
CA ALA A 38 0.30 -6.86 8.49
C ALA A 38 0.13 -6.48 7.01
N SER A 39 -0.40 -5.28 6.77
CA SER A 39 -0.48 -4.65 5.44
C SER A 39 0.16 -3.26 5.51
N VAL A 40 1.26 -3.07 4.79
CA VAL A 40 2.04 -1.83 4.83
C VAL A 40 1.77 -1.01 3.55
N PRO A 41 1.31 0.25 3.67
CA PRO A 41 1.07 1.09 2.50
C PRO A 41 2.37 1.56 1.84
N GLU A 42 2.27 2.02 0.60
CA GLU A 42 3.38 2.67 -0.11
C GLU A 42 3.81 3.96 0.61
N MET A 43 5.12 4.12 0.83
CA MET A 43 5.69 5.30 1.48
C MET A 43 5.80 6.48 0.51
N GLU A 44 5.69 7.70 1.04
CA GLU A 44 5.74 8.95 0.27
C GLU A 44 7.11 9.22 -0.38
N ARG A 45 8.16 8.61 0.17
CA ARG A 45 9.56 8.73 -0.24
C ARG A 45 10.37 7.55 0.29
N ASP A 46 11.62 7.47 -0.15
CA ASP A 46 12.57 6.46 0.30
C ASP A 46 12.72 6.43 1.82
N VAL A 47 12.82 5.22 2.37
CA VAL A 47 13.00 4.99 3.81
C VAL A 47 14.46 5.24 4.18
N THR A 48 14.80 6.50 4.42
CA THR A 48 16.15 6.93 4.78
C THR A 48 16.14 7.92 5.95
N GLY A 49 17.12 7.77 6.85
CA GLY A 49 17.20 8.54 8.10
C GLY A 49 16.26 8.03 9.20
N LEU A 50 16.63 8.32 10.45
CA LEU A 50 15.90 7.86 11.64
C LEU A 50 14.40 8.20 11.62
N PRO A 51 13.95 9.39 11.18
CA PRO A 51 12.52 9.71 11.17
C PRO A 51 11.71 8.82 10.21
N MET A 52 12.26 8.49 9.04
CA MET A 52 11.56 7.62 8.08
C MET A 52 11.61 6.16 8.51
N ILE A 53 12.71 5.72 9.13
CA ILE A 53 12.80 4.37 9.71
C ILE A 53 11.75 4.21 10.82
N GLU A 54 11.61 5.20 11.70
CA GLU A 54 10.57 5.18 12.74
C GLU A 54 9.16 5.10 12.13
N LYS A 55 8.88 5.91 11.10
CA LYS A 55 7.58 5.88 10.40
C LYS A 55 7.30 4.50 9.78
N MET A 56 8.30 3.90 9.14
CA MET A 56 8.18 2.54 8.59
C MET A 56 7.95 1.51 9.70
N ALA A 57 8.71 1.59 10.80
CA ALA A 57 8.54 0.70 11.94
C ALA A 57 7.12 0.80 12.53
N ARG A 58 6.57 2.01 12.64
CA ARG A 58 5.16 2.20 13.05
C ARG A 58 4.17 1.64 12.04
N ALA A 59 4.43 1.73 10.74
CA ALA A 59 3.56 1.14 9.72
C ALA A 59 3.62 -0.40 9.69
N MET A 60 4.76 -0.98 10.07
CA MET A 60 4.97 -2.44 10.11
C MET A 60 4.50 -3.08 11.42
N PHE A 61 4.66 -2.37 12.54
CA PHE A 61 4.56 -2.92 13.90
C PHE A 61 3.75 -2.05 14.88
N GLY A 62 3.23 -0.90 14.47
CA GLY A 62 2.51 0.03 15.34
C GLY A 62 1.05 -0.39 15.49
N ASP A 63 0.70 -0.76 16.72
CA ASP A 63 -0.56 -1.36 17.22
C ASP A 63 -1.24 -2.38 16.28
#